data_AF-A0A5M8QCA1-F1
#
_entry.id   AF-A0A5M8QCA1-F1
#
_cell.length_a   1.000
_cell.length_b   1.000
_cell.length_c   1.000
_cell.angle_alpha   90.00
_cell.angle_beta   90.00
_cell.angle_gamma   90.00
#
_symmetry.space_group_name_H-M   'P 1'
#
loop_
_entity.id
_entity.type
_entity.pdbx_description
1 polymer ?
#
loop_
_entity_poly.entity_id
_entity_poly.type
_entity_poly.pdbx_seq_one_letter_code
_entity_poly.pdbx_strand_id
1 'polypeptide(L)'
;MGGGARSVGIDLAWLVAIAGLLAAPTLLRTGEHLGTPLGLLLDGPPVALLAVLVGCGAVLAVRPRLAARHRTAAARETLARGLWLGLVGSAALALGAWLELVRSAYLAFGGWGTPIDAWLYGADLWVLPVATALQAPLAQLGVALALAAVALLLPVWALAALAAAWTSGGGLLLAAVADALRPAPPGSPWGPTAESVRGLLVGDPWAALVLLPWVLVGMLAGRLLLSARERGRERALHGALLVVGLLLAGAAITTSELALAHLVPAVLPLGDATAARELLGMPGALRAMGGEPVLQLVAMPGSGSAAEAVRAGGLALAVVGAAGLGGASAGPRARRALAPALAAGAAPVTVLLATALVHALLLAVAPQAPALVEGWSGWAVLVAAALGVGALLAALRADAPLERWMDAAALRSGGPLRAAEPLAVALPDERSISYAVRFRAPAEAVWQALTDPRLVPLWLPDPGMPMTSCAIDARTGGGYRFEHRGGVRRPVVVGEYLHVERPVRIVERQWQEGGRRPPVTASTVLEQHGGVTVLRGHEVFDSQRLRDSVLPQLGIPAAAYERLAALVERGGGDAPGHDPVTVAAPV
;
A
#
# COMPACT_ATOMS: atom_id res chain seq x y z
N MET A 1 7.79 -17.07 0.35
CA MET A 1 6.86 -16.69 1.44
C MET A 1 7.64 -16.60 2.75
N GLY A 2 8.02 -15.38 3.14
CA GLY A 2 8.58 -15.02 4.45
C GLY A 2 8.17 -13.57 4.70
N GLY A 3 7.28 -13.28 5.66
CA GLY A 3 7.72 -13.05 7.03
C GLY A 3 7.89 -11.56 7.39
N GLY A 4 7.74 -10.65 6.42
CA GLY A 4 7.41 -9.24 6.67
C GLY A 4 5.90 -8.95 6.63
N ALA A 5 5.07 -10.00 6.79
CA ALA A 5 3.69 -10.16 6.33
C ALA A 5 2.86 -8.86 6.32
N ARG A 6 2.41 -8.46 5.13
CA ARG A 6 1.08 -7.85 5.02
C ARG A 6 0.12 -8.85 5.66
N SER A 7 -0.70 -8.37 6.59
CA SER A 7 -1.66 -9.27 7.25
C SER A 7 -2.63 -9.77 6.21
N VAL A 8 -2.82 -11.09 6.16
CA VAL A 8 -3.87 -11.77 5.39
C VAL A 8 -5.21 -11.03 5.55
N GLY A 9 -5.52 -10.56 6.76
CA GLY A 9 -6.75 -9.81 7.01
C GLY A 9 -6.84 -8.43 6.35
N ILE A 10 -5.71 -7.73 6.15
CA ILE A 10 -5.71 -6.46 5.41
C ILE A 10 -5.94 -6.71 3.92
N ASP A 11 -5.28 -7.72 3.34
CA ASP A 11 -5.48 -8.07 1.94
C ASP A 11 -6.93 -8.53 1.69
N LEU A 12 -7.53 -9.28 2.62
CA LEU A 12 -8.95 -9.63 2.58
C LEU A 12 -9.86 -8.38 2.68
N ALA A 13 -9.55 -7.43 3.56
CA ALA A 13 -10.33 -6.20 3.68
C ALA A 13 -10.25 -5.35 2.40
N TRP A 14 -9.07 -5.30 1.74
CA TRP A 14 -8.92 -4.67 0.43
C TRP A 14 -9.79 -5.32 -0.63
N LEU A 15 -9.86 -6.66 -0.67
CA LEU A 15 -10.76 -7.34 -1.59
C LEU A 15 -12.24 -6.98 -1.34
N VAL A 16 -12.66 -6.88 -0.08
CA VAL A 16 -14.03 -6.44 0.27
C VAL A 16 -14.27 -5.02 -0.23
N ALA A 17 -13.31 -4.10 -0.07
CA ALA A 17 -13.41 -2.74 -0.58
C ALA A 17 -13.53 -2.70 -2.12
N ILE A 18 -12.70 -3.49 -2.81
CA ILE A 18 -12.73 -3.62 -4.27
C ILE A 18 -14.09 -4.15 -4.72
N ALA A 19 -14.58 -5.24 -4.12
CA ALA A 19 -15.87 -5.83 -4.47
C ALA A 19 -17.03 -4.84 -4.25
N GLY A 20 -16.99 -4.05 -3.17
CA GLY A 20 -17.96 -2.99 -2.93
C GLY A 20 -17.90 -1.86 -3.96
N LEU A 21 -16.70 -1.43 -4.39
CA LEU A 21 -16.55 -0.41 -5.43
C LEU A 21 -17.07 -0.88 -6.79
N LEU A 22 -16.89 -2.16 -7.12
CA LEU A 22 -17.38 -2.75 -8.38
C LEU A 22 -18.90 -2.88 -8.43
N ALA A 23 -19.59 -2.75 -7.30
CA ALA A 23 -21.06 -2.70 -7.25
C ALA A 23 -21.61 -1.38 -7.80
N ALA A 24 -20.88 -0.26 -7.62
CA ALA A 24 -21.37 1.04 -8.03
C ALA A 24 -21.73 1.14 -9.53
N PRO A 25 -20.84 0.75 -10.48
CA PRO A 25 -21.17 0.84 -11.91
C PRO A 25 -22.21 -0.21 -12.38
N THR A 26 -22.49 -1.24 -11.59
CA THR A 26 -23.31 -2.39 -12.01
C THR A 26 -24.71 -2.38 -11.38
N LEU A 27 -24.80 -2.17 -10.07
CA LEU A 27 -26.04 -2.30 -9.28
C LEU A 27 -26.77 -0.96 -9.07
N LEU A 28 -26.05 0.17 -8.92
CA LEU A 28 -26.71 1.49 -8.77
C LEU A 28 -27.41 1.92 -10.05
N ARG A 29 -26.94 1.44 -11.21
CA ARG A 29 -27.51 1.77 -12.51
C ARG A 29 -28.91 1.20 -12.73
N THR A 30 -29.22 0.04 -12.14
CA THR A 30 -30.50 -0.65 -12.33
C THR A 30 -31.57 -0.21 -11.32
N GLY A 31 -31.24 0.65 -10.36
CA GLY A 31 -32.18 1.09 -9.32
C GLY A 31 -32.56 -0.01 -8.32
N GLU A 32 -31.89 -1.17 -8.34
CA GLU A 32 -32.18 -2.35 -7.50
C GLU A 32 -31.89 -2.13 -6.00
N HIS A 33 -31.44 -0.93 -5.59
CA HIS A 33 -31.03 -0.61 -4.23
C HIS A 33 -32.06 0.10 -3.34
N LEU A 34 -33.20 0.50 -3.86
CA LEU A 34 -34.21 1.21 -3.06
C LEU A 34 -34.91 0.24 -2.08
N GLY A 35 -34.27 -0.03 -0.93
CA GLY A 35 -34.92 -0.60 0.26
C GLY A 35 -34.25 -1.78 0.98
N THR A 36 -33.09 -2.28 0.53
CA THR A 36 -32.44 -3.44 1.19
C THR A 36 -31.31 -3.04 2.14
N PRO A 37 -31.04 -3.81 3.22
CA PRO A 37 -29.86 -3.60 4.09
C PRO A 37 -28.53 -3.60 3.32
N LEU A 38 -28.51 -4.22 2.14
CA LEU A 38 -27.40 -4.25 1.20
C LEU A 38 -27.18 -2.89 0.51
N GLY A 39 -28.24 -2.14 0.16
CA GLY A 39 -28.12 -0.77 -0.39
C GLY A 39 -27.42 0.19 0.58
N LEU A 40 -27.78 0.14 1.87
CA LEU A 40 -27.12 0.90 2.95
C LEU A 40 -25.64 0.54 3.14
N LEU A 41 -25.25 -0.68 2.74
CA LEU A 41 -23.87 -1.17 2.80
C LEU A 41 -23.05 -0.79 1.55
N LEU A 42 -23.72 -0.44 0.45
CA LEU A 42 -23.12 -0.14 -0.85
C LEU A 42 -23.02 1.37 -1.10
N ASP A 43 -23.91 2.18 -0.55
CA ASP A 43 -23.92 3.66 -0.69
C ASP A 43 -22.86 4.36 0.17
N GLY A 44 -21.60 4.29 -0.26
CA GLY A 44 -20.48 5.03 0.36
C GLY A 44 -19.53 4.26 1.31
N PRO A 45 -19.91 3.17 2.00
CA PRO A 45 -18.99 2.38 2.81
C PRO A 45 -17.76 1.83 2.08
N PRO A 46 -17.83 1.43 0.79
CA PRO A 46 -16.64 0.93 0.10
C PRO A 46 -15.53 1.97 -0.05
N VAL A 47 -15.88 3.23 -0.33
CA VAL A 47 -14.92 4.34 -0.47
C VAL A 47 -14.33 4.70 0.90
N ALA A 48 -15.14 4.74 1.96
CA ALA A 48 -14.65 4.96 3.32
C ALA A 48 -13.71 3.83 3.77
N LEU A 49 -14.06 2.57 3.47
CA LEU A 49 -13.19 1.41 3.73
C LEU A 49 -11.87 1.53 2.97
N LEU A 50 -11.91 1.93 1.70
CA LEU A 50 -10.72 2.21 0.89
C LEU A 50 -9.83 3.26 1.57
N ALA A 51 -10.42 4.35 2.05
CA ALA A 51 -9.71 5.43 2.72
C ALA A 51 -9.05 4.99 4.04
N VAL A 52 -9.78 4.23 4.87
CA VAL A 52 -9.23 3.61 6.09
C VAL A 52 -8.09 2.65 5.76
N LEU A 53 -8.24 1.82 4.72
CA LEU A 53 -7.22 0.86 4.31
C LEU A 53 -5.97 1.54 3.74
N VAL A 54 -6.13 2.62 2.98
CA VAL A 54 -5.02 3.45 2.49
C VAL A 54 -4.25 4.08 3.65
N GLY A 55 -4.94 4.69 4.61
CA GLY A 55 -4.30 5.25 5.80
C GLY A 55 -3.56 4.19 6.63
N CYS A 56 -4.17 3.02 6.82
CA CYS A 56 -3.57 1.89 7.52
C CYS A 56 -2.34 1.37 6.76
N GLY A 57 -2.47 1.14 5.45
CA GLY A 57 -1.40 0.67 4.58
C GLY A 57 -0.22 1.63 4.54
N ALA A 58 -0.47 2.94 4.52
CA ALA A 58 0.57 3.96 4.56
C ALA A 58 1.45 3.85 5.82
N VAL A 59 0.84 3.69 7.00
CA VAL A 59 1.57 3.49 8.26
C VAL A 59 2.37 2.19 8.26
N LEU A 60 1.77 1.10 7.77
CA LEU A 60 2.44 -0.20 7.72
C LEU A 60 3.61 -0.20 6.75
N ALA A 61 3.50 0.50 5.63
CA ALA A 61 4.55 0.62 4.62
C ALA A 61 5.78 1.36 5.17
N VAL A 62 5.57 2.42 5.96
CA VAL A 62 6.65 3.19 6.59
C VAL A 62 7.08 2.66 7.97
N ARG A 63 6.65 1.45 8.36
CA ARG A 63 7.04 0.85 9.66
C ARG A 63 8.54 0.92 9.97
N PRO A 64 9.48 0.69 9.01
CA PRO A 64 10.91 0.70 9.35
C PRO A 64 11.36 2.12 9.71
N ARG A 65 10.79 3.15 9.06
CA ARG A 65 11.06 4.56 9.35
C ARG A 65 10.54 4.96 10.72
N LEU A 66 9.34 4.49 11.08
CA LEU A 66 8.73 4.77 12.37
C LEU A 66 9.49 4.10 13.52
N ALA A 67 9.95 2.86 13.33
CA ALA A 67 10.81 2.15 14.28
C ALA A 67 12.12 2.93 14.52
N ALA A 68 12.77 3.37 13.44
CA ALA A 68 13.99 4.19 13.49
C ALA A 68 13.75 5.66 13.91
N ARG A 69 12.53 6.02 14.33
CA ARG A 69 12.10 7.38 14.71
C ARG A 69 12.32 8.46 13.62
N HIS A 70 12.49 8.06 12.36
CA HIS A 70 12.65 8.96 11.21
C HIS A 70 11.29 9.44 10.66
N ARG A 71 10.53 10.17 11.47
CA ARG A 71 9.14 10.58 11.13
C ARG A 71 9.05 11.50 9.91
N THR A 72 10.03 12.39 9.69
CA THR A 72 10.05 13.28 8.52
C THR A 72 10.28 12.51 7.22
N ALA A 73 11.10 11.46 7.25
CA ALA A 73 11.28 10.57 6.10
C ALA A 73 10.02 9.72 5.85
N ALA A 74 9.38 9.22 6.92
CA ALA A 74 8.09 8.51 6.82
C ALA A 74 6.99 9.40 6.19
N ALA A 75 6.93 10.67 6.61
CA ALA A 75 5.99 11.65 6.05
C ALA A 75 6.27 11.92 4.56
N ARG A 76 7.53 12.15 4.15
CA ARG A 76 7.89 12.34 2.73
C ARG A 76 7.58 11.12 1.86
N GLU A 77 7.81 9.92 2.38
CA GLU A 77 7.50 8.67 1.68
C GLU A 77 5.98 8.52 1.48
N THR A 78 5.20 8.84 2.50
CA THR A 78 3.73 8.81 2.46
C THR A 78 3.15 9.89 1.56
N LEU A 79 3.70 11.11 1.61
CA LEU A 79 3.37 12.20 0.69
C LEU A 79 3.58 11.77 -0.77
N ALA A 80 4.73 11.15 -1.06
CA ALA A 80 5.01 10.65 -2.40
C ALA A 80 4.05 9.54 -2.85
N ARG A 81 3.64 8.62 -1.95
CA ARG A 81 2.57 7.64 -2.26
C ARG A 81 1.27 8.34 -2.62
N GLY A 82 0.87 9.33 -1.82
CA GLY A 82 -0.35 10.12 -2.07
C GLY A 82 -0.31 10.85 -3.41
N LEU A 83 0.78 11.55 -3.71
CA LEU A 83 0.96 12.25 -4.99
C LEU A 83 0.96 11.29 -6.18
N TRP A 84 1.59 10.12 -6.04
CA TRP A 84 1.62 9.12 -7.11
C TRP A 84 0.24 8.49 -7.35
N LEU A 85 -0.47 8.13 -6.29
CA LEU A 85 -1.85 7.63 -6.37
C LEU A 85 -2.77 8.69 -6.99
N GLY A 86 -2.61 9.95 -6.59
CA GLY A 86 -3.35 11.08 -7.12
C GLY A 86 -3.10 11.26 -8.62
N LEU A 87 -1.84 11.18 -9.04
CA LEU A 87 -1.43 11.30 -10.44
C LEU A 87 -1.99 10.16 -11.29
N VAL A 88 -1.97 8.91 -10.80
CA VAL A 88 -2.57 7.77 -11.51
C VAL A 88 -4.08 7.93 -11.65
N GLY A 89 -4.77 8.34 -10.57
CA GLY A 89 -6.21 8.61 -10.62
C GLY A 89 -6.54 9.71 -11.64
N SER A 90 -5.83 10.85 -11.58
CA SER A 90 -6.04 11.96 -12.52
C SER A 90 -5.68 11.60 -13.96
N ALA A 91 -4.64 10.81 -14.19
CA ALA A 91 -4.28 10.35 -15.53
C ALA A 91 -5.34 9.42 -16.11
N ALA A 92 -5.94 8.55 -15.29
CA ALA A 92 -7.03 7.68 -15.70
C ALA A 92 -8.28 8.48 -16.08
N LEU A 93 -8.64 9.49 -15.29
CA LEU A 93 -9.74 10.42 -15.61
C LEU A 93 -9.48 11.20 -16.90
N ALA A 94 -8.26 11.73 -17.07
CA ALA A 94 -7.87 12.47 -18.25
C ALA A 94 -7.90 11.61 -19.52
N LEU A 95 -7.52 10.33 -19.42
CA LEU A 95 -7.64 9.37 -20.52
C LEU A 95 -9.12 9.19 -20.92
N GLY A 96 -10.03 9.07 -19.95
CA GLY A 96 -11.47 9.00 -20.21
C GLY A 96 -11.99 10.25 -20.95
N ALA A 97 -11.62 11.44 -20.47
CA ALA A 97 -12.01 12.70 -21.12
C ALA A 97 -11.40 12.88 -22.53
N TRP A 98 -10.16 12.42 -22.74
CA TRP A 98 -9.52 12.47 -24.05
C TRP A 98 -10.19 11.55 -25.07
N LEU A 99 -10.55 10.32 -24.66
CA LEU A 99 -11.31 9.40 -25.51
C LEU A 99 -12.66 10.03 -25.94
N GLU A 100 -13.29 10.77 -25.05
CA GLU A 100 -14.54 11.48 -25.31
C GLU A 100 -14.38 12.64 -26.30
N LEU A 101 -13.27 13.39 -26.18
CA LEU A 101 -12.92 14.44 -27.13
C LEU A 101 -12.65 13.88 -28.54
N VAL A 102 -11.88 12.79 -28.63
CA VAL A 102 -11.57 12.11 -29.90
C VAL A 102 -12.85 11.63 -30.58
N ARG A 103 -13.77 11.04 -29.80
CA ARG A 103 -15.10 10.65 -30.26
C ARG A 103 -15.92 11.84 -30.75
N SER A 104 -16.01 12.90 -29.94
CA SER A 104 -16.77 14.12 -30.28
C SER A 104 -16.26 14.74 -31.59
N ALA A 105 -14.94 14.77 -31.78
CA ALA A 105 -14.32 15.20 -33.03
C ALA A 105 -14.70 14.25 -34.19
N TYR A 106 -14.58 12.94 -34.01
CA TYR A 106 -14.93 11.96 -35.03
C TYR A 106 -16.40 12.07 -35.49
N LEU A 107 -17.34 12.22 -34.56
CA LEU A 107 -18.76 12.41 -34.88
C LEU A 107 -19.02 13.76 -35.57
N ALA A 108 -18.32 14.83 -35.17
CA ALA A 108 -18.42 16.14 -35.83
C ALA A 108 -17.91 16.13 -37.28
N PHE A 109 -16.97 15.23 -37.62
CA PHE A 109 -16.52 15.00 -39.00
C PHE A 109 -17.42 14.04 -39.79
N GLY A 110 -18.62 13.74 -39.27
CA GLY A 110 -19.71 13.19 -40.06
C GLY A 110 -19.76 11.67 -40.16
N GLY A 111 -19.13 10.93 -39.23
CA GLY A 111 -19.30 9.48 -39.01
C GLY A 111 -19.37 8.62 -40.29
N TRP A 112 -18.32 7.87 -40.61
CA TRP A 112 -18.13 7.30 -41.95
C TRP A 112 -19.05 6.12 -42.32
N GLY A 113 -20.11 5.85 -41.56
CA GLY A 113 -21.02 4.71 -41.77
C GLY A 113 -20.34 3.36 -41.52
N THR A 114 -19.28 3.37 -40.72
CA THR A 114 -18.41 2.24 -40.39
C THR A 114 -18.86 1.52 -39.12
N PRO A 115 -18.42 0.27 -38.88
CA PRO A 115 -18.66 -0.42 -37.61
C PRO A 115 -18.16 0.35 -36.37
N ILE A 116 -17.20 1.26 -36.57
CA ILE A 116 -16.67 2.16 -35.52
C ILE A 116 -17.73 3.15 -35.04
N ASP A 117 -18.64 3.60 -35.93
CA ASP A 117 -19.72 4.52 -35.58
C ASP A 117 -20.68 3.89 -34.56
N ALA A 118 -21.10 2.64 -34.76
CA ALA A 118 -21.97 1.90 -33.82
C ALA A 118 -21.32 1.72 -32.44
N TRP A 119 -20.00 1.53 -32.40
CA TRP A 119 -19.22 1.45 -31.17
C TRP A 119 -19.13 2.80 -30.45
N LEU A 120 -18.86 3.89 -31.18
CA LEU A 120 -18.75 5.25 -30.63
C LEU A 120 -20.10 5.83 -30.16
N TYR A 121 -21.22 5.49 -30.82
CA TYR A 121 -22.56 5.86 -30.38
C TYR A 121 -23.01 5.08 -29.14
N GLY A 122 -22.59 3.81 -28.99
CA GLY A 122 -22.83 3.03 -27.78
C GLY A 122 -22.00 3.52 -26.58
N ALA A 123 -20.80 4.07 -26.81
CA ALA A 123 -19.87 4.45 -25.76
C ALA A 123 -20.39 5.56 -24.81
N ASP A 124 -21.26 6.46 -25.31
CA ASP A 124 -21.90 7.57 -24.57
C ASP A 124 -22.59 7.13 -23.27
N LEU A 125 -23.19 5.94 -23.29
CA LEU A 125 -24.02 5.45 -22.19
C LEU A 125 -23.22 4.74 -21.10
N TRP A 126 -21.95 4.40 -21.32
CA TRP A 126 -21.30 3.41 -20.45
C TRP A 126 -19.82 3.62 -20.11
N VAL A 127 -18.99 4.17 -21.00
CA VAL A 127 -17.53 4.23 -20.75
C VAL A 127 -17.16 5.36 -19.78
N LEU A 128 -17.75 6.54 -19.95
CA LEU A 128 -17.43 7.73 -19.15
C LEU A 128 -17.96 7.66 -17.71
N PRO A 129 -19.22 7.23 -17.44
CA PRO A 129 -19.74 7.13 -16.07
C PRO A 129 -18.99 6.09 -15.22
N VAL A 130 -18.49 5.01 -15.84
CA VAL A 130 -17.80 3.94 -15.12
C VAL A 130 -16.33 4.26 -14.91
N ALA A 131 -15.67 4.88 -15.90
CA ALA A 131 -14.35 5.44 -15.72
C ALA A 131 -14.35 6.48 -14.58
N THR A 132 -15.33 7.39 -14.55
CA THR A 132 -15.43 8.38 -13.46
C THR A 132 -15.80 7.73 -12.12
N ALA A 133 -16.76 6.79 -12.07
CA ALA A 133 -17.18 6.17 -10.81
C ALA A 133 -16.09 5.35 -10.12
N LEU A 134 -15.26 4.61 -10.87
CA LEU A 134 -14.17 3.79 -10.30
C LEU A 134 -12.87 4.58 -10.10
N GLN A 135 -12.60 5.60 -10.93
CA GLN A 135 -11.30 6.28 -10.96
C GLN A 135 -11.28 7.62 -10.23
N ALA A 136 -12.40 8.33 -10.13
CA ALA A 136 -12.49 9.58 -9.36
C ALA A 136 -12.01 9.41 -7.91
N PRO A 137 -12.44 8.36 -7.17
CA PRO A 137 -12.00 8.16 -5.79
C PRO A 137 -10.49 8.02 -5.64
N LEU A 138 -9.77 7.47 -6.63
CA LEU A 138 -8.32 7.26 -6.54
C LEU A 138 -7.55 8.59 -6.55
N ALA A 139 -7.97 9.55 -7.39
CA ALA A 139 -7.36 10.87 -7.46
C ALA A 139 -7.53 11.62 -6.13
N GLN A 140 -8.77 11.66 -5.63
CA GLN A 140 -9.13 12.32 -4.39
C GLN A 140 -8.48 11.64 -3.17
N LEU A 141 -8.41 10.30 -3.17
CA LEU A 141 -7.76 9.53 -2.11
C LEU A 141 -6.24 9.73 -2.08
N GLY A 142 -5.61 9.87 -3.25
CA GLY A 142 -4.20 10.26 -3.34
C GLY A 142 -3.92 11.61 -2.70
N VAL A 143 -4.76 12.61 -2.99
CA VAL A 143 -4.68 13.94 -2.37
C VAL A 143 -4.94 13.85 -0.85
N ALA A 144 -5.97 13.11 -0.42
CA ALA A 144 -6.26 12.90 0.99
C ALA A 144 -5.08 12.26 1.75
N LEU A 145 -4.44 11.24 1.15
CA LEU A 145 -3.25 10.60 1.71
C LEU A 145 -2.05 11.55 1.77
N ALA A 146 -1.85 12.37 0.72
CA ALA A 146 -0.80 13.37 0.67
C ALA A 146 -0.96 14.40 1.80
N LEU A 147 -2.18 14.89 2.04
CA LEU A 147 -2.50 15.78 3.15
C LEU A 147 -2.29 15.09 4.51
N ALA A 148 -2.72 13.83 4.65
CA ALA A 148 -2.58 13.05 5.87
C ALA A 148 -1.11 12.72 6.21
N ALA A 149 -0.17 12.81 5.27
CA ALA A 149 1.24 12.48 5.49
C ALA A 149 1.87 13.25 6.65
N VAL A 150 1.46 14.50 6.87
CA VAL A 150 1.93 15.34 8.00
C VAL A 150 1.49 14.76 9.35
N ALA A 151 0.36 14.06 9.39
CA ALA A 151 -0.14 13.43 10.61
C ALA A 151 0.79 12.32 11.13
N LEU A 152 1.71 11.81 10.30
CA LEU A 152 2.77 10.90 10.75
C LEU A 152 3.80 11.55 11.69
N LEU A 153 3.89 12.88 11.72
CA LEU A 153 4.75 13.61 12.64
C LEU A 153 4.16 13.63 14.06
N LEU A 154 2.84 13.60 14.16
CA LEU A 154 2.09 13.69 15.42
C LEU A 154 2.26 12.43 16.27
N PRO A 155 2.27 12.54 17.62
CA PRO A 155 2.07 11.39 18.50
C PRO A 155 0.65 10.80 18.34
N VAL A 156 0.44 9.56 18.81
CA VAL A 156 -0.82 8.83 18.63
C VAL A 156 -2.04 9.58 19.19
N TRP A 157 -1.90 10.21 20.36
CA TRP A 157 -3.00 10.98 20.97
C TRP A 157 -3.39 12.21 20.14
N ALA A 158 -2.41 12.91 19.57
CA ALA A 158 -2.66 14.11 18.75
C ALA A 158 -3.27 13.73 17.40
N LEU A 159 -2.83 12.62 16.80
CA LEU A 159 -3.48 12.04 15.62
C LEU A 159 -4.94 11.66 15.92
N ALA A 160 -5.21 11.03 17.07
CA ALA A 160 -6.56 10.67 17.48
C ALA A 160 -7.44 11.91 17.70
N ALA A 161 -6.90 12.95 18.35
CA ALA A 161 -7.60 14.21 18.54
C ALA A 161 -7.90 14.91 17.20
N LEU A 162 -6.95 14.91 16.26
CA LEU A 162 -7.15 15.46 14.92
C LEU A 162 -8.23 14.69 14.15
N ALA A 163 -8.18 13.36 14.18
CA ALA A 163 -9.18 12.51 13.53
C ALA A 163 -10.58 12.75 14.14
N ALA A 164 -10.67 12.84 15.47
CA ALA A 164 -11.94 13.12 16.16
C ALA A 164 -12.48 14.52 15.82
N ALA A 165 -11.63 15.56 15.88
CA ALA A 165 -12.02 16.93 15.56
C ALA A 165 -12.51 17.07 14.11
N TRP A 166 -11.82 16.43 13.15
CA TRP A 166 -12.27 16.43 11.75
C TRP A 166 -13.55 15.63 11.56
N THR A 167 -13.70 14.50 12.26
CA THR A 167 -14.93 13.70 12.19
C THR A 167 -16.14 14.46 12.77
N SER A 168 -15.97 15.23 13.84
CA SER A 168 -17.08 15.96 14.48
C SER A 168 -17.40 17.30 13.83
N GLY A 169 -16.39 18.03 13.32
CA GLY A 169 -16.55 19.41 12.81
C GLY A 169 -16.14 19.60 11.36
N GLY A 170 -15.63 18.56 10.70
CA GLY A 170 -15.10 18.62 9.33
C GLY A 170 -16.16 19.00 8.31
N GLY A 171 -17.42 18.62 8.49
CA GLY A 171 -18.52 19.01 7.59
C GLY A 171 -18.75 20.52 7.53
N LEU A 172 -18.63 21.21 8.68
CA LEU A 172 -18.75 22.67 8.74
C LEU A 172 -17.52 23.35 8.12
N LEU A 173 -16.33 22.81 8.38
CA LEU A 173 -15.09 23.28 7.76
C LEU A 173 -15.14 23.09 6.23
N LEU A 174 -15.63 21.96 5.76
CA LEU A 174 -15.81 21.64 4.34
C LEU A 174 -16.73 22.65 3.65
N ALA A 175 -17.86 23.00 4.26
CA ALA A 175 -18.76 24.02 3.76
C ALA A 175 -18.05 25.39 3.65
N ALA A 176 -17.34 25.80 4.71
CA ALA A 176 -16.59 27.05 4.70
C ALA A 176 -15.46 27.08 3.63
N VAL A 177 -14.77 25.96 3.42
CA VAL A 177 -13.72 25.85 2.39
C VAL A 177 -14.34 25.86 0.98
N ALA A 178 -15.50 25.20 0.78
CA ALA A 178 -16.24 25.26 -0.49
C ALA A 178 -16.67 26.69 -0.85
N ASP A 179 -17.10 27.48 0.13
CA ASP A 179 -17.48 28.89 -0.05
C ASP A 179 -16.27 29.79 -0.34
N ALA A 180 -15.13 29.49 0.27
CA ALA A 180 -13.88 30.20 0.01
C ALA A 180 -13.32 29.91 -1.39
N LEU A 181 -13.40 28.65 -1.85
CA LEU A 181 -12.98 28.21 -3.18
C LEU A 181 -14.06 28.49 -4.24
N ARG A 182 -14.50 29.74 -4.39
CA ARG A 182 -15.55 30.11 -5.34
C ARG A 182 -15.24 29.62 -6.77
N PRO A 183 -16.28 29.28 -7.58
CA PRO A 183 -16.09 28.92 -8.97
C PRO A 183 -15.35 30.03 -9.71
N ALA A 184 -14.48 29.66 -10.65
CA ALA A 184 -13.76 30.64 -11.43
C ALA A 184 -14.73 31.44 -12.32
N PRO A 185 -14.52 32.76 -12.50
CA PRO A 185 -15.38 33.56 -13.35
C PRO A 185 -15.33 33.04 -14.81
N PRO A 186 -16.46 33.08 -15.52
CA PRO A 186 -16.52 32.61 -16.90
C PRO A 186 -15.52 33.37 -17.77
N GLY A 187 -14.78 32.64 -18.61
CA GLY A 187 -13.73 33.20 -19.47
C GLY A 187 -12.36 33.37 -18.80
N SER A 188 -12.19 32.99 -17.52
CA SER A 188 -10.88 33.00 -16.88
C SER A 188 -9.92 32.01 -17.56
N PRO A 189 -8.69 32.44 -17.92
CA PRO A 189 -7.67 31.53 -18.46
C PRO A 189 -7.24 30.45 -17.45
N TRP A 190 -7.44 30.70 -16.15
CA TRP A 190 -7.19 29.74 -15.08
C TRP A 190 -8.44 28.96 -14.65
N GLY A 191 -9.58 29.21 -15.30
CA GLY A 191 -10.87 28.63 -14.92
C GLY A 191 -10.87 27.10 -14.85
N PRO A 192 -10.41 26.40 -15.90
CA PRO A 192 -10.37 24.93 -15.90
C PRO A 192 -9.49 24.35 -14.77
N THR A 193 -8.33 24.97 -14.51
CA THR A 193 -7.41 24.54 -13.46
C THR A 193 -8.01 24.76 -12.08
N ALA A 194 -8.63 25.92 -11.85
CA ALA A 194 -9.29 26.24 -10.59
C ALA A 194 -10.47 25.30 -10.31
N GLU A 195 -11.26 24.98 -11.33
CA GLU A 195 -12.38 24.05 -11.19
C GLU A 195 -11.90 22.61 -10.94
N SER A 196 -10.80 22.20 -11.57
CA SER A 196 -10.17 20.89 -11.32
C SER A 196 -9.68 20.77 -9.88
N VAL A 197 -9.03 21.81 -9.35
CA VAL A 197 -8.56 21.85 -7.96
C VAL A 197 -9.74 21.86 -6.99
N ARG A 198 -10.77 22.66 -7.27
CA ARG A 198 -12.01 22.70 -6.49
C ARG A 198 -12.68 21.32 -6.47
N GLY A 199 -12.83 20.67 -7.63
CA GLY A 199 -13.34 19.29 -7.80
C GLY A 199 -12.64 18.29 -6.88
N LEU A 200 -11.31 18.23 -6.97
CA LEU A 200 -10.48 17.31 -6.19
C LEU A 200 -10.56 17.55 -4.67
N LEU A 201 -10.64 18.80 -4.23
CA LEU A 201 -10.60 19.15 -2.80
C LEU A 201 -11.97 19.15 -2.14
N VAL A 202 -13.00 19.70 -2.80
CA VAL A 202 -14.32 19.96 -2.21
C VAL A 202 -15.50 19.85 -3.21
N GLY A 203 -15.27 19.63 -4.50
CA GLY A 203 -16.33 19.68 -5.51
C GLY A 203 -17.13 18.38 -5.64
N ASP A 204 -16.49 17.23 -5.46
CA ASP A 204 -17.15 15.92 -5.61
C ASP A 204 -17.69 15.35 -4.29
N PRO A 205 -18.71 14.45 -4.30
CA PRO A 205 -19.16 13.71 -3.12
C PRO A 205 -18.02 13.01 -2.36
N TRP A 206 -17.00 12.56 -3.10
CA TRP A 206 -15.82 11.87 -2.56
C TRP A 206 -14.56 12.72 -2.57
N ALA A 207 -14.71 14.05 -2.48
CA ALA A 207 -13.57 14.95 -2.51
C ALA A 207 -12.54 14.66 -1.41
N ALA A 208 -11.28 15.04 -1.63
CA ALA A 208 -10.16 14.66 -0.77
C ALA A 208 -10.36 15.03 0.71
N LEU A 209 -10.98 16.18 0.99
CA LEU A 209 -11.26 16.63 2.36
C LEU A 209 -12.40 15.85 3.05
N VAL A 210 -13.31 15.25 2.27
CA VAL A 210 -14.33 14.30 2.76
C VAL A 210 -13.68 12.96 3.13
N LEU A 211 -12.68 12.52 2.35
CA LEU A 211 -11.96 11.26 2.59
C LEU A 211 -10.93 11.34 3.72
N LEU A 212 -10.37 12.53 3.96
CA LEU A 212 -9.33 12.78 4.96
C LEU A 212 -9.60 12.16 6.36
N PRO A 213 -10.78 12.31 7.00
CA PRO A 213 -11.02 11.73 8.32
C PRO A 213 -10.87 10.21 8.33
N TRP A 214 -11.33 9.52 7.29
CA TRP A 214 -11.18 8.07 7.17
C TRP A 214 -9.73 7.66 6.94
N VAL A 215 -8.95 8.43 6.18
CA VAL A 215 -7.50 8.20 6.05
C VAL A 215 -6.80 8.36 7.41
N LEU A 216 -7.16 9.39 8.20
CA LEU A 216 -6.59 9.61 9.53
C LEU A 216 -6.96 8.48 10.51
N VAL A 217 -8.22 8.03 10.50
CA VAL A 217 -8.69 6.86 11.26
C VAL A 217 -7.91 5.60 10.84
N GLY A 218 -7.69 5.42 9.55
CA GLY A 218 -6.83 4.36 9.01
C GLY A 218 -5.40 4.41 9.53
N MET A 219 -4.77 5.59 9.55
CA MET A 219 -3.43 5.77 10.11
C MET A 219 -3.40 5.44 11.61
N LEU A 220 -4.43 5.83 12.36
CA LEU A 220 -4.54 5.47 13.78
C LEU A 220 -4.63 3.95 13.95
N ALA A 221 -5.51 3.29 13.19
CA ALA A 221 -5.63 1.83 13.20
C ALA A 221 -4.31 1.13 12.82
N GLY A 222 -3.60 1.62 11.80
CA GLY A 222 -2.29 1.11 11.39
C GLY A 222 -1.25 1.20 12.52
N ARG A 223 -1.22 2.30 13.27
CA ARG A 223 -0.31 2.46 14.42
C ARG A 223 -0.67 1.52 15.58
N LEU A 224 -1.97 1.36 15.84
CA LEU A 224 -2.45 0.41 16.85
C LEU A 224 -2.09 -1.03 16.45
N LEU A 225 -2.21 -1.39 15.16
CA LEU A 225 -1.82 -2.70 14.64
C LEU A 225 -0.33 -2.98 14.80
N LEU A 226 0.54 -2.01 14.50
CA LEU A 226 1.98 -2.15 14.76
C LEU A 226 2.25 -2.41 16.25
N SER A 227 1.65 -1.61 17.12
CA SER A 227 1.82 -1.75 18.58
C SER A 227 1.23 -3.06 19.12
N ALA A 228 0.14 -3.55 18.56
CA ALA A 228 -0.47 -4.81 18.97
C ALA A 228 0.35 -6.02 18.50
N ARG A 229 0.95 -5.95 17.31
CA ARG A 229 1.87 -6.99 16.80
C ARG A 229 3.11 -7.14 17.67
N GLU A 230 3.74 -6.04 18.04
CA GLU A 230 4.90 -6.04 18.95
C GLU A 230 4.57 -6.68 20.30
N ARG A 231 3.33 -6.55 20.76
CA ARG A 231 2.85 -7.12 22.04
C ARG A 231 2.17 -8.49 21.91
N GLY A 232 2.14 -9.09 20.72
CA GLY A 232 1.45 -10.37 20.48
C GLY A 232 -0.08 -10.32 20.68
N ARG A 233 -0.70 -9.13 20.63
CA ARG A 233 -2.14 -8.89 20.88
C ARG A 233 -2.93 -8.57 19.61
N GLU A 234 -2.44 -8.93 18.44
CA GLU A 234 -3.06 -8.61 17.14
C GLU A 234 -4.52 -9.13 17.04
N ARG A 235 -4.79 -10.38 17.46
CA ARG A 235 -6.16 -10.92 17.47
C ARG A 235 -7.12 -10.13 18.37
N ALA A 236 -6.66 -9.75 19.56
CA ALA A 236 -7.47 -8.96 20.49
C ALA A 236 -7.78 -7.57 19.92
N LEU A 237 -6.81 -6.95 19.25
CA LEU A 237 -7.04 -5.68 18.56
C LEU A 237 -8.05 -5.83 17.42
N HIS A 238 -7.95 -6.88 16.59
CA HIS A 238 -8.95 -7.11 15.54
C HIS A 238 -10.36 -7.30 16.10
N GLY A 239 -10.50 -8.01 17.23
CA GLY A 239 -11.78 -8.10 17.95
C GLY A 239 -12.27 -6.74 18.46
N ALA A 240 -11.38 -5.92 19.00
CA ALA A 240 -11.73 -4.56 19.44
C ALA A 240 -12.15 -3.66 18.28
N LEU A 241 -11.44 -3.69 17.14
CA LEU A 241 -11.82 -2.94 15.93
C LEU A 241 -13.20 -3.36 15.41
N LEU A 242 -13.51 -4.67 15.46
CA LEU A 242 -14.82 -5.18 15.10
C LEU A 242 -15.93 -4.61 15.99
N VAL A 243 -15.79 -4.77 17.30
CA VAL A 243 -16.80 -4.33 18.27
C VAL A 243 -16.97 -2.81 18.27
N VAL A 244 -15.87 -2.07 18.35
CA VAL A 244 -15.90 -0.60 18.34
C VAL A 244 -16.48 -0.08 17.02
N GLY A 245 -16.10 -0.68 15.89
CA GLY A 245 -16.63 -0.30 14.58
C GLY A 245 -18.14 -0.46 14.50
N LEU A 246 -18.68 -1.60 14.94
CA LEU A 246 -20.12 -1.85 14.98
C LEU A 246 -20.86 -0.91 15.93
N LEU A 247 -20.29 -0.61 17.11
CA LEU A 247 -20.89 0.34 18.05
C LEU A 247 -20.95 1.76 17.49
N LEU A 248 -19.88 2.23 16.85
CA LEU A 248 -19.83 3.55 16.21
C LEU A 248 -20.86 3.63 15.07
N ALA A 249 -20.91 2.60 14.22
CA ALA A 249 -21.87 2.55 13.12
C ALA A 249 -23.33 2.56 13.63
N GLY A 250 -23.63 1.73 14.63
CA GLY A 250 -24.95 1.68 15.26
C GLY A 250 -25.33 3.03 15.88
N ALA A 251 -24.44 3.64 16.66
CA ALA A 251 -24.68 4.93 17.30
C ALA A 251 -24.94 6.04 16.26
N ALA A 252 -24.18 6.07 15.17
CA ALA A 252 -24.38 7.05 14.10
C ALA A 252 -25.72 6.85 13.38
N ILE A 253 -26.09 5.60 13.06
CA ILE A 253 -27.40 5.28 12.46
C ILE A 253 -28.53 5.72 13.38
N THR A 254 -28.48 5.36 14.67
CA THR A 254 -29.52 5.75 15.63
C THR A 254 -29.61 7.26 15.78
N THR A 255 -28.47 7.95 15.81
CA THR A 255 -28.43 9.42 15.91
C THR A 255 -29.05 10.06 14.66
N SER A 256 -28.75 9.53 13.47
CA SER A 256 -29.32 10.01 12.22
C SER A 256 -30.83 9.78 12.13
N GLU A 257 -31.33 8.62 12.51
CA GLU A 257 -32.77 8.35 12.51
C GLU A 257 -33.53 9.25 13.50
N LEU A 258 -32.98 9.46 14.69
CA LEU A 258 -33.56 10.39 15.67
C LEU A 258 -33.55 11.84 15.17
N ALA A 259 -32.46 12.26 14.52
CA ALA A 259 -32.37 13.59 13.94
C ALA A 259 -33.40 13.77 12.80
N LEU A 260 -33.53 12.79 11.90
CA LEU A 260 -34.52 12.81 10.81
C LEU A 260 -35.96 12.84 11.34
N ALA A 261 -36.25 12.09 12.41
CA ALA A 261 -37.59 12.00 12.96
C ALA A 261 -38.02 13.25 13.75
N HIS A 262 -37.08 13.91 14.44
CA HIS A 262 -37.43 14.91 15.46
C HIS A 262 -36.79 16.29 15.27
N LEU A 263 -35.63 16.39 14.61
CA LEU A 263 -34.89 17.64 14.49
C LEU A 263 -34.97 18.24 13.10
N VAL A 264 -34.86 17.41 12.05
CA VAL A 264 -34.90 17.85 10.66
C VAL A 264 -36.22 18.54 10.28
N PRO A 265 -37.41 18.08 10.69
CA PRO A 265 -38.66 18.75 10.37
C PRO A 265 -38.77 20.18 10.92
N ALA A 266 -38.02 20.49 11.99
CA ALA A 266 -37.99 21.83 12.57
C ALA A 266 -37.08 22.80 11.80
N VAL A 267 -36.11 22.28 11.04
CA VAL A 267 -35.12 23.08 10.30
C VAL A 267 -35.46 23.15 8.81
N LEU A 268 -35.95 22.06 8.24
CA LEU A 268 -36.38 21.96 6.86
C LEU A 268 -37.88 21.63 6.84
N PRO A 269 -38.76 22.54 6.38
CA PRO A 269 -40.20 22.29 6.27
C PRO A 269 -40.49 21.39 5.05
N LEU A 270 -39.88 20.20 5.05
CA LEU A 270 -40.14 19.13 4.10
C LEU A 270 -41.38 18.40 4.64
N GLY A 271 -42.47 18.39 3.86
CA GLY A 271 -43.78 17.95 4.33
C GLY A 271 -43.88 16.51 4.83
N ASP A 272 -42.94 15.62 4.44
CA ASP A 272 -42.86 14.23 4.92
C ASP A 272 -41.39 13.78 5.14
N ALA A 273 -41.17 12.91 6.12
CA ALA A 273 -39.88 12.32 6.45
C ALA A 273 -39.31 11.47 5.30
N THR A 274 -40.17 10.89 4.47
CA THR A 274 -39.77 10.12 3.27
C THR A 274 -39.13 11.04 2.22
N ALA A 275 -39.77 12.17 1.94
CA ALA A 275 -39.22 13.18 1.03
C ALA A 275 -37.92 13.79 1.58
N ALA A 276 -37.83 13.97 2.90
CA ALA A 276 -36.57 14.37 3.52
C ALA A 276 -35.47 13.32 3.34
N ARG A 277 -35.76 12.02 3.48
CA ARG A 277 -34.76 10.97 3.23
C ARG A 277 -34.28 10.94 1.78
N GLU A 278 -35.18 11.09 0.82
CA GLU A 278 -34.80 11.13 -0.60
C GLU A 278 -33.94 12.35 -0.93
N LEU A 279 -34.33 13.53 -0.45
CA LEU A 279 -33.57 14.76 -0.67
C LEU A 279 -32.18 14.70 -0.01
N LEU A 280 -32.11 14.24 1.24
CA LEU A 280 -30.88 14.17 2.03
C LEU A 280 -29.99 12.99 1.65
N GLY A 281 -30.55 11.97 1.00
CA GLY A 281 -29.83 10.82 0.46
C GLY A 281 -29.10 11.12 -0.84
N MET A 282 -29.39 12.24 -1.50
CA MET A 282 -28.69 12.66 -2.71
C MET A 282 -27.22 13.00 -2.40
N PRO A 283 -26.25 12.47 -3.19
CA PRO A 283 -24.84 12.78 -2.98
C PRO A 283 -24.58 14.29 -2.98
N GLY A 284 -23.94 14.79 -1.93
CA GLY A 284 -23.63 16.22 -1.80
C GLY A 284 -24.79 17.11 -1.33
N ALA A 285 -25.95 16.56 -0.94
CA ALA A 285 -27.12 17.33 -0.49
C ALA A 285 -26.79 18.36 0.62
N LEU A 286 -25.96 17.99 1.60
CA LEU A 286 -25.55 18.88 2.69
C LEU A 286 -24.85 20.16 2.20
N ARG A 287 -24.06 20.06 1.13
CA ARG A 287 -23.32 21.20 0.55
C ARG A 287 -24.26 22.22 -0.07
N ALA A 288 -25.36 21.77 -0.65
CA ALA A 288 -26.39 22.65 -1.19
C ALA A 288 -27.21 23.37 -0.10
N MET A 289 -27.21 22.86 1.13
CA MET A 289 -28.08 23.34 2.22
C MET A 289 -27.36 24.07 3.36
N GLY A 290 -26.11 24.48 3.19
CA GLY A 290 -25.53 25.60 3.96
C GLY A 290 -25.05 25.32 5.39
N GLY A 291 -24.56 24.12 5.72
CA GLY A 291 -23.81 23.92 6.97
C GLY A 291 -24.64 23.94 8.26
N GLU A 292 -25.95 23.76 8.18
CA GLU A 292 -26.84 23.66 9.36
C GLU A 292 -26.34 22.59 10.37
N PRO A 293 -26.16 22.92 11.66
CA PRO A 293 -25.61 22.00 12.65
C PRO A 293 -26.42 20.72 12.82
N VAL A 294 -27.75 20.81 12.70
CA VAL A 294 -28.65 19.64 12.81
C VAL A 294 -28.38 18.64 11.68
N LEU A 295 -28.03 19.12 10.49
CA LEU A 295 -27.74 18.25 9.34
C LEU A 295 -26.42 17.48 9.51
N GLN A 296 -25.53 17.90 10.41
CA GLN A 296 -24.33 17.13 10.77
C GLN A 296 -24.66 15.81 11.47
N LEU A 297 -25.85 15.71 12.08
CA LEU A 297 -26.34 14.50 12.74
C LEU A 297 -26.94 13.49 11.77
N VAL A 298 -27.19 13.89 10.51
CA VAL A 298 -27.75 13.03 9.47
C VAL A 298 -26.64 12.49 8.60
N ALA A 299 -26.58 11.17 8.45
CA ALA A 299 -25.54 10.48 7.70
C ALA A 299 -25.83 10.50 6.18
N MET A 300 -25.69 11.68 5.59
CA MET A 300 -25.88 11.96 4.16
C MET A 300 -24.66 11.48 3.36
N PRO A 301 -24.79 10.62 2.35
CA PRO A 301 -23.65 10.12 1.58
C PRO A 301 -22.86 11.22 0.84
N GLY A 302 -21.53 11.15 0.90
CA GLY A 302 -20.60 12.09 0.26
C GLY A 302 -20.72 13.53 0.75
N SER A 303 -21.32 13.74 1.92
CA SER A 303 -21.57 15.06 2.47
C SER A 303 -20.42 15.54 3.35
N GLY A 304 -19.68 14.61 3.95
CA GLY A 304 -18.72 14.90 5.01
C GLY A 304 -19.39 15.24 6.35
N SER A 305 -20.68 14.90 6.53
CA SER A 305 -21.37 15.08 7.80
C SER A 305 -20.72 14.23 8.90
N ALA A 306 -20.81 14.69 10.15
CA ALA A 306 -20.25 13.95 11.26
C ALA A 306 -20.85 12.54 11.39
N ALA A 307 -22.16 12.41 11.24
CA ALA A 307 -22.83 11.12 11.30
C ALA A 307 -22.43 10.18 10.14
N GLU A 308 -22.22 10.71 8.93
CA GLU A 308 -21.69 9.91 7.81
C GLU A 308 -20.28 9.42 8.11
N ALA A 309 -19.40 10.34 8.55
CA ALA A 309 -18.01 10.05 8.85
C ALA A 309 -17.90 8.96 9.93
N VAL A 310 -18.69 9.04 11.01
CA VAL A 310 -18.74 8.02 12.07
C VAL A 310 -19.34 6.70 11.56
N ARG A 311 -20.46 6.74 10.81
CA ARG A 311 -21.12 5.53 10.30
C ARG A 311 -20.19 4.74 9.38
N ALA A 312 -19.69 5.39 8.34
CA ALA A 312 -18.88 4.73 7.31
C ALA A 312 -17.49 4.35 7.86
N GLY A 313 -16.90 5.18 8.72
CA GLY A 313 -15.66 4.86 9.42
C GLY A 313 -15.81 3.67 10.38
N GLY A 314 -16.92 3.61 11.12
CA GLY A 314 -17.25 2.49 12.01
C GLY A 314 -17.40 1.17 11.24
N LEU A 315 -18.17 1.17 10.14
CA LEU A 315 -18.31 0.00 9.27
C LEU A 315 -16.97 -0.44 8.67
N ALA A 316 -16.12 0.51 8.25
CA ALA A 316 -14.80 0.21 7.74
C ALA A 316 -13.90 -0.48 8.80
N LEU A 317 -13.87 0.04 10.03
CA LEU A 317 -13.14 -0.59 11.14
C LEU A 317 -13.70 -1.97 11.47
N ALA A 318 -15.02 -2.15 11.38
CA ALA A 318 -15.67 -3.44 11.58
C ALA A 318 -15.21 -4.48 10.56
N VAL A 319 -15.17 -4.10 9.27
CA VAL A 319 -14.66 -4.95 8.19
C VAL A 319 -13.18 -5.29 8.40
N VAL A 320 -12.34 -4.30 8.73
CA VAL A 320 -10.91 -4.52 9.03
C VAL A 320 -10.73 -5.49 10.20
N GLY A 321 -11.54 -5.35 11.25
CA GLY A 321 -11.57 -6.25 12.41
C GLY A 321 -11.97 -7.67 12.04
N ALA A 322 -13.09 -7.84 11.33
CA ALA A 322 -13.60 -9.14 10.89
C ALA A 322 -12.62 -9.85 9.95
N ALA A 323 -12.11 -9.15 8.93
CA ALA A 323 -11.12 -9.70 8.01
C ALA A 323 -9.81 -10.06 8.71
N GLY A 324 -9.39 -9.25 9.69
CA GLY A 324 -8.27 -9.54 10.60
C GLY A 324 -8.44 -10.85 11.36
N LEU A 325 -9.60 -11.05 12.00
CA LEU A 325 -9.91 -12.29 12.71
C LEU A 325 -9.95 -13.50 11.78
N GLY A 326 -10.59 -13.37 10.61
CA GLY A 326 -10.64 -14.43 9.58
C GLY A 326 -9.27 -14.79 9.03
N GLY A 327 -8.41 -13.79 8.77
CA GLY A 327 -7.03 -14.02 8.34
C GLY A 327 -6.18 -14.70 9.43
N ALA A 328 -6.44 -14.38 10.70
CA ALA A 328 -5.74 -14.97 11.84
C ALA A 328 -6.19 -16.41 12.15
N SER A 329 -7.39 -16.82 11.73
CA SER A 329 -7.90 -18.19 11.84
C SER A 329 -7.66 -19.04 10.59
N ALA A 330 -7.33 -18.43 9.45
CA ALA A 330 -7.08 -19.14 8.19
C ALA A 330 -5.83 -20.04 8.26
N GLY A 331 -6.05 -21.36 8.24
CA GLY A 331 -4.99 -22.37 8.14
C GLY A 331 -4.33 -22.45 6.74
N PRO A 332 -3.29 -23.30 6.56
CA PRO A 332 -2.51 -23.35 5.32
C PRO A 332 -3.33 -23.67 4.07
N ARG A 333 -4.31 -24.58 4.18
CA ARG A 333 -5.21 -24.93 3.05
C ARG A 333 -6.10 -23.76 2.66
N ALA A 334 -6.71 -23.09 3.64
CA ALA A 334 -7.54 -21.90 3.41
C ALA A 334 -6.72 -20.78 2.75
N ARG A 335 -5.48 -20.54 3.18
CA ARG A 335 -4.59 -19.54 2.56
C ARG A 335 -4.24 -19.85 1.11
N ARG A 336 -4.08 -21.12 0.75
CA ARG A 336 -3.86 -21.52 -0.65
C ARG A 336 -5.11 -21.29 -1.50
N ALA A 337 -6.28 -21.66 -0.98
CA ALA A 337 -7.54 -21.42 -1.67
C ALA A 337 -7.83 -19.91 -1.85
N LEU A 338 -7.45 -19.10 -0.86
CA LEU A 338 -7.58 -17.64 -0.89
C LEU A 338 -6.42 -16.95 -1.65
N ALA A 339 -5.45 -17.67 -2.22
CA ALA A 339 -4.29 -17.03 -2.84
C ALA A 339 -4.65 -16.00 -3.94
N PRO A 340 -5.63 -16.26 -4.84
CA PRO A 340 -6.09 -15.24 -5.80
C PRO A 340 -6.68 -14.00 -5.12
N ALA A 341 -7.51 -14.22 -4.10
CA ALA A 341 -8.15 -13.16 -3.32
C ALA A 341 -7.11 -12.28 -2.59
N LEU A 342 -6.10 -12.91 -1.98
CA LEU A 342 -5.02 -12.22 -1.27
C LEU A 342 -4.12 -11.45 -2.23
N ALA A 343 -3.79 -12.03 -3.38
CA ALA A 343 -3.00 -11.35 -4.40
C ALA A 343 -3.75 -10.15 -5.01
N ALA A 344 -5.05 -10.27 -5.24
CA ALA A 344 -5.89 -9.16 -5.69
C ALA A 344 -5.93 -8.03 -4.63
N GLY A 345 -6.17 -8.39 -3.36
CA GLY A 345 -6.16 -7.43 -2.26
C GLY A 345 -4.81 -6.76 -2.00
N ALA A 346 -3.71 -7.44 -2.30
CA ALA A 346 -2.36 -6.89 -2.20
C ALA A 346 -2.01 -5.91 -3.34
N ALA A 347 -2.85 -5.83 -4.38
CA ALA A 347 -2.65 -5.06 -5.60
C ALA A 347 -3.89 -4.21 -5.99
N PRO A 348 -4.40 -3.36 -5.07
CA PRO A 348 -5.71 -2.75 -5.26
C PRO A 348 -5.77 -1.77 -6.44
N VAL A 349 -4.71 -1.01 -6.72
CA VAL A 349 -4.71 -0.03 -7.82
C VAL A 349 -4.64 -0.75 -9.16
N THR A 350 -3.77 -1.76 -9.26
CA THR A 350 -3.67 -2.60 -10.46
C THR A 350 -4.99 -3.31 -10.73
N VAL A 351 -5.61 -3.90 -9.70
CA VAL A 351 -6.87 -4.62 -9.84
C VAL A 351 -8.01 -3.68 -10.25
N LEU A 352 -8.15 -2.52 -9.60
CA LEU A 352 -9.21 -1.56 -9.93
C LEU A 352 -9.09 -1.02 -11.36
N LEU A 353 -7.88 -0.71 -11.83
CA LEU A 353 -7.69 -0.26 -13.21
C LEU A 353 -7.92 -1.39 -14.22
N ALA A 354 -7.47 -2.61 -13.90
CA ALA A 354 -7.70 -3.77 -14.76
C ALA A 354 -9.20 -4.11 -14.87
N THR A 355 -9.95 -4.10 -13.77
CA THR A 355 -11.39 -4.35 -13.79
C THR A 355 -12.17 -3.21 -14.45
N ALA A 356 -11.76 -1.96 -14.27
CA ALA A 356 -12.34 -0.83 -15.01
C ALA A 356 -12.15 -1.00 -16.52
N LEU A 357 -10.96 -1.43 -16.97
CA LEU A 357 -10.70 -1.73 -18.38
C LEU A 357 -11.55 -2.90 -18.89
N VAL A 358 -11.67 -3.98 -18.10
CA VAL A 358 -12.54 -5.13 -18.44
C VAL A 358 -13.99 -4.68 -18.58
N HIS A 359 -14.49 -3.87 -17.63
CA HIS A 359 -15.85 -3.36 -17.70
C HIS A 359 -16.08 -2.50 -18.94
N ALA A 360 -15.18 -1.56 -19.23
CA ALA A 360 -15.24 -0.74 -20.44
C ALA A 360 -15.23 -1.59 -21.73
N LEU A 361 -14.44 -2.67 -21.76
CA LEU A 361 -14.42 -3.59 -22.89
C LEU A 361 -15.71 -4.41 -23.02
N LEU A 362 -16.29 -4.87 -21.91
CA LEU A 362 -17.56 -5.61 -21.91
C LEU A 362 -18.70 -4.74 -22.46
N LEU A 363 -18.75 -3.47 -22.05
CA LEU A 363 -19.69 -2.48 -22.57
C LEU A 363 -19.54 -2.25 -24.07
N ALA A 364 -18.29 -2.21 -24.53
CA ALA A 364 -17.93 -2.03 -25.93
C ALA A 364 -18.33 -3.22 -26.82
N VAL A 365 -18.13 -4.45 -26.34
CA VAL A 365 -18.20 -5.67 -27.18
C VAL A 365 -19.54 -6.38 -27.04
N ALA A 366 -20.26 -6.20 -25.92
CA ALA A 366 -21.50 -6.92 -25.63
C ALA A 366 -22.69 -6.00 -25.29
N PRO A 367 -23.01 -4.96 -26.10
CA PRO A 367 -24.14 -4.07 -25.82
C PRO A 367 -25.50 -4.80 -25.83
N GLN A 368 -25.57 -5.97 -26.48
CA GLN A 368 -26.78 -6.80 -26.52
C GLN A 368 -26.91 -7.78 -25.34
N ALA A 369 -25.94 -7.82 -24.42
CA ALA A 369 -25.95 -8.67 -23.24
C ALA A 369 -25.84 -7.85 -21.95
N PRO A 370 -26.85 -7.00 -21.63
CA PRO A 370 -26.80 -6.12 -20.45
C PRO A 370 -26.62 -6.89 -19.15
N ALA A 371 -27.07 -8.15 -19.08
CA ALA A 371 -26.85 -9.03 -17.93
C ALA A 371 -25.35 -9.25 -17.60
N LEU A 372 -24.43 -9.13 -18.56
CA LEU A 372 -23.00 -9.27 -18.28
C LEU A 372 -22.38 -8.01 -17.66
N VAL A 373 -23.12 -6.90 -17.60
CA VAL A 373 -22.56 -5.59 -17.25
C VAL A 373 -23.40 -4.81 -16.25
N GLU A 374 -24.67 -5.16 -16.10
CA GLU A 374 -25.60 -4.57 -15.13
C GLU A 374 -26.06 -5.62 -14.11
N GLY A 375 -26.57 -5.13 -12.98
CA GLY A 375 -27.15 -5.97 -11.94
C GLY A 375 -26.15 -6.93 -11.30
N TRP A 376 -26.68 -7.89 -10.55
CA TRP A 376 -25.90 -8.85 -9.78
C TRP A 376 -24.96 -9.72 -10.63
N SER A 377 -25.36 -10.02 -11.86
CA SER A 377 -24.54 -10.77 -12.82
C SER A 377 -23.37 -9.94 -13.33
N GLY A 378 -23.58 -8.67 -13.68
CA GLY A 378 -22.49 -7.76 -14.04
C GLY A 378 -21.49 -7.58 -12.89
N TRP A 379 -22.00 -7.40 -11.67
CA TRP A 379 -21.15 -7.34 -10.47
C TRP A 379 -20.31 -8.62 -10.29
N ALA A 380 -20.93 -9.80 -10.42
CA ALA A 380 -20.23 -11.08 -10.28
C ALA A 380 -19.12 -11.26 -11.34
N VAL A 381 -19.36 -10.82 -12.57
CA VAL A 381 -18.35 -10.81 -13.64
C VAL A 381 -17.15 -9.94 -13.28
N LEU A 382 -17.37 -8.75 -12.72
CA LEU A 382 -16.27 -7.86 -12.30
C LEU A 382 -15.49 -8.42 -11.12
N VAL A 383 -16.17 -9.02 -10.14
CA VAL A 383 -15.50 -9.69 -9.02
C VAL A 383 -14.68 -10.88 -9.52
N ALA A 384 -15.21 -11.66 -10.47
CA ALA A 384 -14.47 -12.75 -11.10
C ALA A 384 -13.23 -12.24 -11.87
N ALA A 385 -13.35 -11.11 -12.57
CA ALA A 385 -12.22 -10.46 -13.23
C ALA A 385 -11.14 -10.02 -12.22
N ALA A 386 -11.54 -9.42 -11.09
CA ALA A 386 -10.62 -9.05 -10.01
C ALA A 386 -9.85 -10.26 -9.46
N LEU A 387 -10.57 -11.37 -9.21
CA LEU A 387 -9.97 -12.63 -8.76
C LEU A 387 -9.08 -13.26 -9.83
N GLY A 388 -9.42 -13.13 -11.11
CA GLY A 388 -8.61 -13.58 -12.24
C GLY A 388 -7.26 -12.86 -12.32
N VAL A 389 -7.27 -11.52 -12.18
CA VAL A 389 -6.03 -10.72 -12.08
C VAL A 389 -5.21 -11.17 -10.86
N GLY A 390 -5.85 -11.37 -9.71
CA GLY A 390 -5.19 -11.90 -8.52
C GLY A 390 -4.58 -13.29 -8.71
N ALA A 391 -5.29 -14.20 -9.38
CA ALA A 391 -4.80 -15.53 -9.71
C ALA A 391 -3.56 -15.48 -10.61
N LEU A 392 -3.57 -14.59 -11.62
CA LEU A 392 -2.43 -14.37 -12.49
C LEU A 392 -1.22 -13.85 -11.72
N LEU A 393 -1.40 -12.83 -10.87
CA LEU A 393 -0.32 -12.28 -10.03
C LEU A 393 0.25 -13.36 -9.08
N ALA A 394 -0.62 -14.15 -8.46
CA ALA A 394 -0.23 -15.25 -7.58
C ALA A 394 0.56 -16.34 -8.33
N ALA A 395 0.11 -16.71 -9.54
CA ALA A 395 0.77 -17.72 -10.36
C ALA A 395 2.14 -17.26 -10.84
N LEU A 396 2.26 -16.01 -11.28
CA LEU A 396 3.51 -15.40 -11.74
C LEU A 396 4.48 -15.10 -10.60
N ARG A 397 4.03 -15.16 -9.34
CA ARG A 397 4.78 -14.68 -8.15
C ARG A 397 5.34 -13.27 -8.37
N ALA A 398 4.61 -12.46 -9.12
CA ALA A 398 5.01 -11.12 -9.51
C ALA A 398 4.32 -10.11 -8.60
N ASP A 399 5.08 -9.11 -8.14
CA ASP A 399 4.44 -7.93 -7.57
C ASP A 399 3.64 -7.20 -8.65
N ALA A 400 2.56 -6.54 -8.27
CA ALA A 400 1.77 -5.77 -9.21
C ALA A 400 2.56 -4.53 -9.70
N PRO A 401 2.48 -4.18 -10.99
CA PRO A 401 3.34 -3.18 -11.61
C PRO A 401 3.15 -1.77 -11.02
N LEU A 402 1.90 -1.32 -10.82
CA LEU A 402 1.62 0.02 -10.33
C LEU A 402 2.02 0.19 -8.87
N GLU A 403 1.72 -0.80 -8.03
CA GLU A 403 2.13 -0.83 -6.64
C GLU A 403 3.66 -0.83 -6.52
N ARG A 404 4.37 -1.60 -7.35
CA ARG A 404 5.84 -1.57 -7.42
C ARG A 404 6.38 -0.19 -7.77
N TRP A 405 5.83 0.46 -8.78
CA TRP A 405 6.30 1.78 -9.22
C TRP A 405 6.02 2.84 -8.16
N MET A 406 4.84 2.80 -7.54
CA MET A 406 4.48 3.66 -6.42
C MET A 406 5.44 3.47 -5.25
N ASP A 407 5.68 2.24 -4.81
CA ASP A 407 6.58 1.95 -3.70
C ASP A 407 8.03 2.35 -4.02
N ALA A 408 8.49 2.10 -5.24
CA ALA A 408 9.82 2.53 -5.68
C ALA A 408 9.96 4.07 -5.69
N ALA A 409 8.94 4.79 -6.19
CA ALA A 409 8.91 6.25 -6.20
C ALA A 409 8.86 6.82 -4.77
N ALA A 410 8.01 6.26 -3.93
CA ALA A 410 7.87 6.67 -2.53
C ALA A 410 9.18 6.47 -1.77
N LEU A 411 9.81 5.30 -1.89
CA LEU A 411 11.08 5.05 -1.24
C LEU A 411 12.13 6.09 -1.65
N ARG A 412 12.14 6.54 -2.92
CA ARG A 412 13.12 7.54 -3.41
C ARG A 412 12.96 8.89 -2.70
N SER A 413 11.74 9.29 -2.36
CA SER A 413 11.48 10.57 -1.68
C SER A 413 11.87 10.57 -0.20
N GLY A 414 11.85 9.41 0.46
CA GLY A 414 12.21 9.29 1.88
C GLY A 414 13.71 9.53 2.19
N GLY A 415 14.56 9.67 1.17
CA GLY A 415 16.02 9.65 1.30
C GLY A 415 16.56 8.26 1.66
N PRO A 416 17.89 8.09 1.81
CA PRO A 416 18.44 6.82 2.27
C PRO A 416 17.81 6.45 3.63
N LEU A 417 17.43 5.19 3.80
CA LEU A 417 17.41 4.62 5.15
C LEU A 417 18.87 4.65 5.58
N ARG A 418 19.22 5.15 6.77
CA ARG A 418 20.58 4.94 7.28
C ARG A 418 20.84 3.43 7.20
N ALA A 419 21.86 3.04 6.42
CA ALA A 419 22.09 1.66 6.00
C ALA A 419 22.34 0.69 7.16
N ALA A 420 22.62 1.20 8.35
CA ALA A 420 22.65 0.42 9.56
C ALA A 420 21.89 1.17 10.66
N GLU A 421 20.70 0.68 11.04
CA GLU A 421 20.53 0.49 12.48
C GLU A 421 21.58 -0.56 12.89
N PRO A 422 22.17 -0.46 14.09
CA PRO A 422 23.16 -1.44 14.54
C PRO A 422 22.59 -2.84 14.30
N LEU A 423 23.41 -3.69 13.68
CA LEU A 423 23.11 -5.09 13.38
C LEU A 423 22.27 -5.66 14.53
N ALA A 424 20.99 -5.97 14.26
CA ALA A 424 20.11 -6.51 15.30
C ALA A 424 20.55 -7.94 15.57
N VAL A 425 21.54 -8.10 16.43
CA VAL A 425 22.12 -9.38 16.82
C VAL A 425 21.21 -10.04 17.84
N ALA A 426 20.74 -11.23 17.51
CA ALA A 426 20.05 -12.11 18.42
C ALA A 426 20.90 -13.35 18.69
N LEU A 427 20.69 -13.96 19.85
CA LEU A 427 21.28 -15.23 20.27
C LEU A 427 20.13 -16.24 20.41
N PRO A 428 19.72 -16.91 19.32
CA PRO A 428 18.57 -17.83 19.35
C PRO A 428 18.77 -19.01 20.30
N ASP A 429 20.02 -19.48 20.42
CA ASP A 429 20.44 -20.56 21.30
C ASP A 429 21.89 -20.36 21.77
N GLU A 430 22.43 -21.31 22.54
CA GLU A 430 23.76 -21.21 23.12
C GLU A 430 24.90 -21.15 22.08
N ARG A 431 24.69 -21.70 20.88
CA ARG A 431 25.72 -21.91 19.85
C ARG A 431 25.49 -21.13 18.57
N SER A 432 24.46 -20.26 18.49
CA SER A 432 24.15 -19.55 17.26
C SER A 432 24.02 -18.05 17.43
N ILE A 433 24.29 -17.34 16.33
CA ILE A 433 24.09 -15.90 16.18
C ILE A 433 23.15 -15.68 14.99
N SER A 434 22.19 -14.78 15.15
CA SER A 434 21.34 -14.32 14.04
C SER A 434 21.43 -12.81 13.90
N TYR A 435 21.40 -12.32 12.67
CA TYR A 435 21.36 -10.89 12.39
C TYR A 435 20.54 -10.56 11.14
N ALA A 436 20.15 -9.29 11.00
CA ALA A 436 19.46 -8.80 9.83
C ALA A 436 19.97 -7.43 9.39
N VAL A 437 20.13 -7.25 8.08
CA VAL A 437 20.54 -6.00 7.42
C VAL A 437 19.56 -5.68 6.29
N ARG A 438 19.33 -4.40 6.00
CA ARG A 438 18.42 -3.97 4.93
C ARG A 438 19.16 -3.18 3.86
N PHE A 439 18.95 -3.54 2.60
CA PHE A 439 19.54 -2.92 1.43
C PHE A 439 18.45 -2.33 0.53
N ARG A 440 18.67 -1.10 0.05
CA ARG A 440 17.77 -0.44 -0.90
C ARG A 440 18.12 -0.81 -2.35
N ALA A 441 18.19 -2.10 -2.60
CA ALA A 441 18.51 -2.66 -3.90
C ALA A 441 17.70 -3.94 -4.12
N PRO A 442 17.42 -4.32 -5.38
CA PRO A 442 16.86 -5.63 -5.69
C PRO A 442 17.72 -6.75 -5.10
N ALA A 443 17.10 -7.89 -4.76
CA ALA A 443 17.85 -9.02 -4.18
C ALA A 443 18.96 -9.48 -5.12
N GLU A 444 18.75 -9.34 -6.42
CA GLU A 444 19.73 -9.64 -7.45
C GLU A 444 21.00 -8.78 -7.36
N ALA A 445 20.88 -7.48 -7.07
CA ALA A 445 22.02 -6.60 -6.92
C ALA A 445 22.80 -6.89 -5.63
N VAL A 446 22.08 -7.21 -4.55
CA VAL A 446 22.71 -7.66 -3.30
C VAL A 446 23.41 -9.00 -3.50
N TRP A 447 22.77 -9.94 -4.20
CA TRP A 447 23.35 -11.23 -4.54
C TRP A 447 24.64 -11.09 -5.33
N GLN A 448 24.66 -10.27 -6.38
CA GLN A 448 25.86 -9.98 -7.16
C GLN A 448 26.98 -9.43 -6.27
N ALA A 449 26.67 -8.48 -5.39
CA ALA A 449 27.68 -7.91 -4.49
C ALA A 449 28.22 -8.92 -3.45
N LEU A 450 27.46 -9.97 -3.12
CA LEU A 450 27.91 -11.07 -2.25
C LEU A 450 28.75 -12.14 -2.97
N THR A 451 28.59 -12.28 -4.30
CA THR A 451 29.10 -13.45 -5.04
C THR A 451 30.06 -13.11 -6.19
N ASP A 452 30.12 -11.85 -6.63
CA ASP A 452 31.08 -11.42 -7.67
C ASP A 452 32.44 -11.12 -7.03
N PRO A 453 33.53 -11.81 -7.44
CA PRO A 453 34.87 -11.59 -6.88
C PRO A 453 35.43 -10.19 -7.17
N ARG A 454 34.82 -9.41 -8.06
CA ARG A 454 35.15 -8.00 -8.30
C ARG A 454 34.48 -7.05 -7.31
N LEU A 455 33.34 -7.44 -6.74
CA LEU A 455 32.54 -6.60 -5.85
C LEU A 455 32.81 -6.87 -4.37
N VAL A 456 33.04 -8.15 -4.00
CA VAL A 456 33.32 -8.55 -2.61
C VAL A 456 34.47 -7.75 -1.96
N PRO A 457 35.61 -7.49 -2.64
CA PRO A 457 36.70 -6.73 -2.05
C PRO A 457 36.35 -5.27 -1.73
N LEU A 458 35.32 -4.69 -2.37
CA LEU A 458 34.94 -3.29 -2.19
C LEU A 458 34.20 -3.03 -0.86
N TRP A 459 33.66 -4.07 -0.22
CA TRP A 459 32.83 -3.91 0.98
C TRP A 459 33.23 -4.84 2.13
N LEU A 460 33.65 -6.07 1.87
CA LEU A 460 33.90 -7.07 2.91
C LEU A 460 35.13 -6.80 3.81
N PRO A 461 36.33 -6.47 3.29
CA PRO A 461 37.54 -6.40 4.12
C PRO A 461 37.52 -5.24 5.13
N ASP A 462 38.17 -5.44 6.27
CA ASP A 462 38.50 -4.36 7.20
C ASP A 462 39.45 -3.36 6.51
N PRO A 463 39.22 -2.03 6.59
CA PRO A 463 40.14 -1.02 6.07
C PRO A 463 41.61 -1.21 6.51
N GLY A 464 41.85 -1.75 7.71
CA GLY A 464 43.20 -2.05 8.20
C GLY A 464 43.85 -3.33 7.63
N MET A 465 43.07 -4.18 6.96
CA MET A 465 43.49 -5.48 6.39
C MET A 465 42.86 -5.70 5.00
N PRO A 466 43.28 -4.93 3.98
CA PRO A 466 42.69 -5.00 2.65
C PRO A 466 42.86 -6.38 2.02
N MET A 467 41.89 -6.79 1.21
CA MET A 467 41.92 -8.05 0.47
C MET A 467 42.83 -7.92 -0.75
N THR A 468 43.79 -8.82 -0.92
CA THR A 468 44.76 -8.81 -2.04
C THR A 468 44.39 -9.78 -3.16
N SER A 469 43.67 -10.86 -2.83
CA SER A 469 43.14 -11.79 -3.81
C SER A 469 41.75 -12.28 -3.41
N CYS A 470 40.87 -12.40 -4.40
CA CYS A 470 39.50 -12.89 -4.25
C CYS A 470 39.20 -13.91 -5.34
N ALA A 471 38.88 -15.13 -4.95
CA ALA A 471 38.39 -16.20 -5.81
C ALA A 471 37.05 -16.70 -5.28
N ILE A 472 36.04 -16.84 -6.15
CA ILE A 472 34.70 -17.29 -5.81
C ILE A 472 34.13 -18.16 -6.93
N ASP A 473 33.63 -19.35 -6.59
CA ASP A 473 32.78 -20.21 -7.42
C ASP A 473 31.41 -20.38 -6.74
N ALA A 474 30.51 -19.41 -6.92
CA ALA A 474 29.23 -19.31 -6.22
C ALA A 474 28.17 -20.29 -6.75
N ARG A 475 28.42 -21.60 -6.62
CA ARG A 475 27.49 -22.70 -6.89
C ARG A 475 27.55 -23.73 -5.75
N THR A 476 26.49 -24.53 -5.61
CA THR A 476 26.50 -25.66 -4.67
C THR A 476 27.68 -26.58 -4.97
N GLY A 477 28.53 -26.81 -3.96
CA GLY A 477 29.78 -27.58 -4.05
C GLY A 477 31.00 -26.79 -4.55
N GLY A 478 30.84 -25.51 -4.93
CA GLY A 478 31.97 -24.61 -5.22
C GLY A 478 32.53 -23.99 -3.93
N GLY A 479 33.62 -23.22 -4.05
CA GLY A 479 34.25 -22.58 -2.90
C GLY A 479 34.63 -21.12 -3.11
N TYR A 480 35.21 -20.53 -2.06
CA TYR A 480 35.86 -19.23 -2.13
C TYR A 480 37.17 -19.20 -1.36
N ARG A 481 38.06 -18.31 -1.77
CA ARG A 481 39.34 -18.05 -1.12
C ARG A 481 39.63 -16.56 -1.12
N PHE A 482 39.80 -16.00 0.07
CA PHE A 482 40.11 -14.58 0.29
C PHE A 482 41.47 -14.45 0.97
N GLU A 483 42.40 -13.76 0.32
CA GLU A 483 43.72 -13.47 0.87
C GLU A 483 43.76 -12.01 1.32
N HIS A 484 44.17 -11.77 2.56
CA HIS A 484 44.25 -10.42 3.13
C HIS A 484 45.70 -10.01 3.40
N ARG A 485 45.96 -8.70 3.29
CA ARG A 485 47.23 -8.09 3.70
C ARG A 485 47.22 -7.91 5.22
N GLY A 486 48.03 -8.69 5.94
CA GLY A 486 48.16 -8.59 7.40
C GLY A 486 49.39 -9.31 7.96
N GLY A 487 50.35 -8.54 8.49
CA GLY A 487 51.53 -9.04 9.21
C GLY A 487 52.37 -10.12 8.47
N VAL A 488 53.15 -10.90 9.23
CA VAL A 488 54.06 -11.94 8.68
C VAL A 488 53.33 -13.13 8.03
N ARG A 489 52.02 -13.33 8.29
CA ARG A 489 51.32 -14.58 7.92
C ARG A 489 50.15 -14.47 6.94
N ARG A 490 49.85 -13.31 6.31
CA ARG A 490 48.78 -13.11 5.29
C ARG A 490 47.53 -13.99 5.54
N PRO A 491 46.59 -13.58 6.40
CA PRO A 491 45.46 -14.43 6.75
C PRO A 491 44.63 -14.77 5.50
N VAL A 492 44.38 -16.07 5.32
CA VAL A 492 43.55 -16.61 4.26
C VAL A 492 42.26 -17.17 4.86
N VAL A 493 41.12 -16.70 4.35
CA VAL A 493 39.80 -17.24 4.67
C VAL A 493 39.33 -18.08 3.49
N VAL A 494 38.86 -19.29 3.78
CA VAL A 494 38.38 -20.24 2.77
C VAL A 494 36.97 -20.68 3.16
N GLY A 495 36.13 -20.93 2.17
CA GLY A 495 34.81 -21.49 2.41
C GLY A 495 34.34 -22.41 1.29
N GLU A 496 33.39 -23.27 1.66
CA GLU A 496 32.69 -24.18 0.78
C GLU A 496 31.19 -23.83 0.78
N TYR A 497 30.60 -23.71 -0.40
CA TYR A 497 29.17 -23.46 -0.57
C TYR A 497 28.39 -24.78 -0.51
N LEU A 498 27.78 -25.06 0.64
CA LEU A 498 26.95 -26.25 0.86
C LEU A 498 25.62 -26.19 0.10
N HIS A 499 25.08 -24.99 -0.13
CA HIS A 499 23.85 -24.79 -0.89
C HIS A 499 23.76 -23.35 -1.42
N VAL A 500 23.51 -23.21 -2.72
CA VAL A 500 23.34 -21.90 -3.37
C VAL A 500 22.06 -21.89 -4.19
N GLU A 501 21.12 -21.02 -3.82
CA GLU A 501 19.87 -20.78 -4.54
C GLU A 501 19.80 -19.29 -4.88
N ARG A 502 20.18 -18.90 -6.10
CA ARG A 502 20.17 -17.50 -6.54
C ARG A 502 18.73 -16.97 -6.73
N PRO A 503 18.42 -15.72 -6.32
CA PRO A 503 19.17 -14.83 -5.43
C PRO A 503 18.71 -14.95 -3.95
N VAL A 504 18.19 -16.12 -3.55
CA VAL A 504 17.40 -16.31 -2.32
C VAL A 504 18.25 -16.72 -1.12
N ARG A 505 19.20 -17.65 -1.30
CA ARG A 505 19.86 -18.32 -0.18
C ARG A 505 21.28 -18.77 -0.50
N ILE A 506 22.19 -18.57 0.46
CA ILE A 506 23.53 -19.15 0.50
C ILE A 506 23.67 -19.88 1.84
N VAL A 507 24.15 -21.12 1.80
CA VAL A 507 24.63 -21.85 2.98
C VAL A 507 26.08 -22.22 2.70
N GLU A 508 26.96 -21.85 3.61
CA GLU A 508 28.39 -22.03 3.46
C GLU A 508 29.02 -22.51 4.76
N ARG A 509 30.17 -23.16 4.62
CA ARG A 509 31.05 -23.49 5.73
C ARG A 509 32.37 -22.76 5.52
N GLN A 510 32.79 -21.99 6.50
CA GLN A 510 33.97 -21.11 6.40
C GLN A 510 34.99 -21.39 7.50
N TRP A 511 36.28 -21.25 7.18
CA TRP A 511 37.38 -21.39 8.13
C TRP A 511 38.58 -20.55 7.71
N GLN A 512 39.53 -20.39 8.64
CA GLN A 512 40.80 -19.74 8.37
C GLN A 512 41.85 -20.81 8.05
N GLU A 513 42.55 -20.68 6.93
CA GLU A 513 43.61 -21.61 6.55
C GLU A 513 44.78 -21.53 7.55
N GLY A 514 45.23 -22.70 8.05
CA GLY A 514 46.23 -22.77 9.11
C GLY A 514 45.76 -22.20 10.47
N GLY A 515 44.48 -21.85 10.60
CA GLY A 515 43.85 -21.43 11.84
C GLY A 515 43.54 -22.61 12.76
N ARG A 516 43.48 -22.35 14.07
CA ARG A 516 43.13 -23.35 15.09
C ARG A 516 41.64 -23.41 15.42
N ARG A 517 40.83 -22.54 14.80
CA ARG A 517 39.38 -22.48 15.03
C ARG A 517 38.68 -23.51 14.13
N PRO A 518 37.69 -24.27 14.65
CA PRO A 518 36.85 -25.11 13.81
C PRO A 518 36.08 -24.29 12.76
N PRO A 519 35.65 -24.92 11.65
CA PRO A 519 34.82 -24.26 10.66
C PRO A 519 33.47 -23.80 11.23
N VAL A 520 32.97 -22.68 10.73
CA VAL A 520 31.66 -22.11 11.08
C VAL A 520 30.69 -22.34 9.93
N THR A 521 29.47 -22.78 10.22
CA THR A 521 28.42 -22.88 9.20
C THR A 521 27.57 -21.62 9.23
N ALA A 522 27.51 -20.90 8.12
CA ALA A 522 26.74 -19.68 7.96
C ALA A 522 25.62 -19.89 6.93
N SER A 523 24.49 -19.26 7.18
CA SER A 523 23.38 -19.19 6.23
C SER A 523 22.92 -17.75 6.06
N THR A 524 22.80 -17.35 4.80
CA THR A 524 22.37 -16.02 4.38
C THR A 524 21.11 -16.18 3.55
N VAL A 525 20.04 -15.48 3.93
CA VAL A 525 18.76 -15.47 3.21
C VAL A 525 18.44 -14.04 2.79
N LEU A 526 18.13 -13.84 1.51
CA LEU A 526 17.70 -12.55 0.97
C LEU A 526 16.18 -12.56 0.77
N GLU A 527 15.51 -11.62 1.43
CA GLU A 527 14.06 -11.43 1.35
C GLU A 527 13.74 -10.06 0.74
N GLN A 528 13.35 -10.03 -0.54
CA GLN A 528 12.97 -8.78 -1.21
C GLN A 528 11.50 -8.42 -0.98
N HIS A 529 11.24 -7.18 -0.58
CA HIS A 529 9.91 -6.61 -0.40
C HIS A 529 9.90 -5.14 -0.79
N GLY A 530 9.07 -4.76 -1.76
CA GLY A 530 8.87 -3.35 -2.13
C GLY A 530 10.16 -2.63 -2.54
N GLY A 531 11.07 -3.31 -3.25
CA GLY A 531 12.36 -2.71 -3.66
C GLY A 531 13.43 -2.62 -2.56
N VAL A 532 13.16 -3.16 -1.38
CA VAL A 532 14.14 -3.33 -0.29
C VAL A 532 14.44 -4.82 -0.12
N THR A 533 15.70 -5.18 0.00
CA THR A 533 16.15 -6.53 0.31
C THR A 533 16.57 -6.62 1.76
N VAL A 534 15.99 -7.55 2.51
CA VAL A 534 16.43 -7.88 3.87
C VAL A 534 17.35 -9.08 3.80
N LEU A 535 18.61 -8.92 4.17
CA LEU A 535 19.55 -10.01 4.37
C LEU A 535 19.41 -10.50 5.81
N ARG A 536 19.20 -11.81 5.99
CA ARG A 536 19.20 -12.48 7.29
C ARG A 536 20.37 -13.44 7.34
N GLY A 537 21.31 -13.17 8.24
CA GLY A 537 22.43 -14.06 8.54
C GLY A 537 22.11 -14.92 9.75
N HIS A 538 22.50 -16.19 9.70
CA HIS A 538 22.47 -17.11 10.82
C HIS A 538 23.72 -17.97 10.81
N GLU A 539 24.50 -17.89 11.88
CA GLU A 539 25.79 -18.55 12.03
C GLU A 539 25.72 -19.54 13.20
N VAL A 540 26.19 -20.77 12.97
CA VAL A 540 26.22 -21.85 13.95
C VAL A 540 27.67 -22.24 14.24
N PHE A 541 28.01 -22.25 15.51
CA PHE A 541 29.34 -22.56 16.03
C PHE A 541 29.36 -23.93 16.72
N ASP A 542 30.52 -24.59 16.75
CA ASP A 542 30.67 -25.88 17.42
C ASP A 542 30.38 -25.83 18.93
N SER A 543 30.67 -24.70 19.58
CA SER A 543 30.47 -24.52 21.02
C SER A 543 30.06 -23.09 21.38
N GLN A 544 29.38 -22.94 22.51
CA GLN A 544 29.04 -21.63 23.09
C GLN A 544 30.29 -20.77 23.31
N ARG A 545 31.38 -21.37 23.80
CA ARG A 545 32.65 -20.67 24.01
C ARG A 545 33.21 -20.06 22.72
N LEU A 546 33.10 -20.77 21.59
CA LEU A 546 33.54 -20.27 20.30
C LEU A 546 32.65 -19.10 19.84
N ARG A 547 31.32 -19.24 19.94
CA ARG A 547 30.36 -18.16 19.66
C ARG A 547 30.66 -16.90 20.49
N ASP A 548 30.86 -17.07 21.80
CA ASP A 548 31.15 -15.96 22.72
C ASP A 548 32.50 -15.29 22.45
N SER A 549 33.47 -16.02 21.90
CA SER A 549 34.76 -15.45 21.48
C SER A 549 34.67 -14.57 20.22
N VAL A 550 33.64 -14.79 19.39
CA VAL A 550 33.39 -14.04 18.14
C VAL A 550 32.44 -12.87 18.38
N LEU A 551 31.56 -12.95 19.38
CA LEU A 551 30.57 -11.93 19.71
C LEU A 551 31.15 -10.49 19.82
N PRO A 552 32.30 -10.24 20.49
CA PRO A 552 32.91 -8.90 20.56
C PRO A 552 33.48 -8.42 19.21
N GLN A 553 33.73 -9.32 18.26
CA GLN A 553 34.30 -9.05 16.94
C GLN A 553 33.21 -8.78 15.88
N LEU A 554 31.93 -8.94 16.23
CA LEU A 554 30.78 -8.64 15.36
C LEU A 554 30.57 -7.14 15.07
N GLY A 555 31.33 -6.25 15.71
CA GLY A 555 31.37 -4.82 15.36
C GLY A 555 31.95 -4.53 13.96
N ILE A 556 32.77 -5.45 13.42
CA ILE A 556 33.39 -5.36 12.08
C ILE A 556 32.37 -5.56 10.94
N PRO A 557 31.41 -6.52 11.03
CA PRO A 557 30.32 -6.67 10.07
C PRO A 557 29.47 -5.41 9.82
N ALA A 558 29.23 -4.57 10.84
CA ALA A 558 28.35 -3.40 10.68
C ALA A 558 28.90 -2.39 9.65
N ALA A 559 30.18 -2.04 9.75
CA ALA A 559 30.83 -1.13 8.81
C ALA A 559 30.98 -1.73 7.41
N ALA A 560 31.20 -3.06 7.31
CA ALA A 560 31.21 -3.76 6.03
C ALA A 560 29.84 -3.72 5.33
N TYR A 561 28.77 -3.95 6.09
CA TYR A 561 27.41 -3.89 5.57
C TYR A 561 26.96 -2.48 5.19
N GLU A 562 27.46 -1.43 5.83
CA GLU A 562 27.27 -0.03 5.38
C GLU A 562 27.94 0.23 4.01
N ARG A 563 29.16 -0.27 3.81
CA ARG A 563 29.85 -0.19 2.50
C ARG A 563 29.10 -0.98 1.44
N LEU A 564 28.60 -2.17 1.78
CA LEU A 564 27.79 -2.99 0.88
C LEU A 564 26.53 -2.23 0.45
N ALA A 565 25.84 -1.58 1.39
CA ALA A 565 24.67 -0.77 1.08
C ALA A 565 25.01 0.38 0.12
N ALA A 566 26.10 1.11 0.37
CA ALA A 566 26.56 2.18 -0.52
C ALA A 566 26.99 1.67 -1.91
N LEU A 567 27.51 0.44 -2.00
CA LEU A 567 27.89 -0.18 -3.27
C LEU A 567 26.66 -0.54 -4.11
N VAL A 568 25.67 -1.21 -3.52
CA VAL A 568 24.47 -1.65 -4.24
C VAL A 568 23.53 -0.49 -4.58
N GLU A 569 23.50 0.58 -3.78
CA GLU A 569 22.73 1.79 -4.10
C GLU A 569 23.31 2.58 -5.28
N ARG A 570 24.63 2.53 -5.48
CA ARG A 570 25.32 3.20 -6.59
C ARG A 570 25.28 2.42 -7.91
N GLY A 571 24.75 1.20 -7.93
CA GLY A 571 24.66 0.38 -9.14
C GLY A 571 25.96 -0.34 -9.53
N GLY A 572 26.85 -0.63 -8.56
CA GLY A 572 27.99 -1.53 -8.77
C GLY A 572 29.19 -0.96 -9.55
N GLY A 573 29.29 0.35 -9.74
CA GLY A 573 30.43 0.99 -10.39
C GLY A 573 31.67 1.14 -9.49
N ASP A 574 32.86 1.15 -10.11
CA ASP A 574 34.17 1.27 -9.47
C ASP A 574 34.22 2.38 -8.41
N ALA A 575 34.61 2.01 -7.19
CA ALA A 575 34.91 2.97 -6.15
C ALA A 575 36.27 3.62 -6.44
N PRO A 576 36.38 4.96 -6.47
CA PRO A 576 37.68 5.60 -6.66
C PRO A 576 38.59 5.34 -5.45
N GLY A 577 39.77 4.76 -5.70
CA GLY A 577 40.87 4.68 -4.72
C GLY A 577 41.09 3.35 -4.00
N HIS A 578 40.65 2.20 -4.54
CA HIS A 578 41.00 0.89 -3.99
C HIS A 578 42.28 0.32 -4.64
N ASP A 579 43.19 -0.23 -3.83
CA ASP A 579 44.37 -0.96 -4.32
C ASP A 579 43.93 -2.09 -5.27
N PRO A 580 44.70 -2.41 -6.34
CA PRO A 580 44.33 -3.46 -7.27
C PRO A 580 44.24 -4.81 -6.57
N VAL A 581 43.04 -5.42 -6.60
CA VAL A 581 42.78 -6.77 -6.09
C VAL A 581 42.94 -7.77 -7.24
N THR A 582 43.67 -8.86 -7.00
CA THR A 582 43.80 -9.92 -8.00
C THR A 582 42.56 -10.81 -7.98
N VAL A 583 41.76 -10.74 -9.05
CA VAL A 583 40.67 -11.71 -9.29
C VAL A 583 41.32 -13.03 -9.68
N ALA A 584 41.32 -13.99 -8.76
CA ALA A 584 41.90 -15.31 -8.99
C ALA A 584 40.87 -16.26 -9.63
N ALA A 585 41.36 -17.36 -10.20
CA ALA A 585 40.50 -18.37 -10.83
C ALA A 585 39.52 -18.97 -9.81
N PRO A 586 38.31 -19.39 -10.23
CA PRO A 586 37.32 -20.01 -9.34
C PRO A 586 37.92 -21.23 -8.62
N VAL A 587 37.55 -21.42 -7.35
CA VAL A 587 38.10 -22.48 -6.47
C VAL A 587 37.23 -23.73 -6.50
#